data_AF-A0A0D6QPT0-F1
#
_entry.id   AF-A0A0D6QPT0-F1
#
_cell.length_a   1.000
_cell.length_b   1.000
_cell.length_c   1.000
_cell.angle_alpha   90.00
_cell.angle_beta   90.00
_cell.angle_gamma   90.00
#
_symmetry.space_group_name_H-M   'P 1'
#
loop_
_entity.id
_entity.type
_entity.pdbx_description
1 polymer ?
#
loop_
_entity_poly.entity_id
_entity_poly.type
_entity_poly.pdbx_seq_one_letter_code
_entity_poly.pdbx_strand_id
1 'polypeptide(L)'
;MLEESKRQLLVQAKKTLTEESSFDTDDLPDEIDLASSEYTQSMIFRLRDREKFLLAKIDKALARIENGTFGICEKCEEEISAKRLEARPVTTLCIRCKEEQEQKEKSFG
;
A
#
# COMPACT_ATOMS: atom_id res chain seq x y z
N MET A 1 -9.73 10.07 -8.57
CA MET A 1 -9.56 8.67 -8.10
C MET A 1 -8.40 8.54 -7.12
N LEU A 2 -7.15 8.77 -7.55
CA LEU A 2 -5.96 8.63 -6.68
C LEU A 2 -5.96 9.53 -5.44
N GLU A 3 -6.36 10.79 -5.57
CA GLU A 3 -6.48 11.71 -4.42
C GLU A 3 -7.53 11.24 -3.41
N GLU A 4 -8.63 10.67 -3.88
CA GLU A 4 -9.68 10.15 -3.00
C GLU A 4 -9.17 8.92 -2.24
N SER A 5 -8.49 8.01 -2.93
CA SER A 5 -7.82 6.88 -2.28
C SER A 5 -6.79 7.33 -1.24
N LYS A 6 -6.00 8.37 -1.54
CA LYS A 6 -5.06 8.98 -0.58
C LYS A 6 -5.79 9.53 0.65
N ARG A 7 -6.87 10.30 0.45
CA ARG A 7 -7.69 10.84 1.55
C ARG A 7 -8.25 9.73 2.43
N GLN A 8 -8.81 8.67 1.83
CA GLN A 8 -9.37 7.54 2.57
C GLN A 8 -8.31 6.81 3.42
N LEU A 9 -7.14 6.51 2.85
CA LEU A 9 -6.04 5.89 3.61
C LEU A 9 -5.57 6.77 4.77
N LEU A 10 -5.50 8.10 4.58
CA LEU A 10 -5.12 9.02 5.65
C LEU A 10 -6.16 9.10 6.76
N VAL A 11 -7.46 9.04 6.43
CA VAL A 11 -8.55 8.99 7.42
C VAL A 11 -8.50 7.69 8.20
N GLN A 12 -8.32 6.54 7.52
CA GLN A 12 -8.18 5.24 8.18
C GLN A 12 -6.97 5.21 9.13
N ALA A 13 -5.80 5.65 8.66
CA ALA A 13 -4.60 5.71 9.47
C ALA A 13 -4.78 6.58 10.74
N LYS A 14 -5.45 7.74 10.61
CA LYS A 14 -5.78 8.61 11.76
C LYS A 14 -6.72 7.92 12.74
N LYS A 15 -7.76 7.24 12.24
CA LYS A 15 -8.75 6.55 13.06
C LYS A 15 -8.12 5.44 13.91
N THR A 16 -7.28 4.59 13.32
CA THR A 16 -6.59 3.52 14.05
C THR A 16 -5.65 4.07 15.12
N LEU A 17 -4.95 5.19 14.86
CA LEU A 17 -4.11 5.84 15.88
C LEU A 17 -4.93 6.34 17.09
N THR A 18 -6.12 6.88 16.85
CA THR A 18 -6.99 7.36 17.92
C THR A 18 -7.65 6.23 18.71
N GLU A 19 -8.02 5.12 18.06
CA GLU A 19 -8.64 3.94 18.71
C GLU A 19 -7.63 3.15 19.55
N GLU A 20 -6.35 3.14 19.18
CA GLU A 20 -5.28 2.51 19.96
C GLU A 20 -4.81 3.37 21.15
N SER A 21 -5.25 4.62 21.27
CA SER A 21 -4.87 5.49 22.39
C SER A 21 -5.78 5.31 23.62
N SER A 22 -6.89 4.59 23.48
CA SER A 22 -7.87 4.29 24.54
C SER A 22 -7.67 2.89 25.12
N PHE A 23 -6.46 2.61 25.64
CA PHE A 23 -6.27 1.43 26.50
C PHE A 23 -6.69 1.79 27.91
N ASP A 24 -7.82 1.24 28.35
CA ASP A 24 -8.19 1.23 29.77
C ASP A 24 -7.23 0.29 30.51
N THR A 25 -6.63 0.78 31.59
CA THR A 25 -5.63 0.02 32.37
C THR A 25 -6.20 -1.20 33.09
N ASP A 26 -7.53 -1.38 33.07
CA ASP A 26 -8.25 -2.54 33.62
C ASP A 26 -8.36 -3.72 32.63
N ASP A 27 -7.95 -3.56 31.37
CA ASP A 27 -8.09 -4.57 30.30
C ASP A 27 -6.74 -5.28 30.02
N LEU A 28 -6.02 -5.64 31.09
CA LEU A 28 -4.72 -6.32 30.97
C LEU A 28 -4.95 -7.78 30.51
N PRO A 29 -4.34 -8.24 29.41
CA PRO A 29 -4.55 -9.61 28.93
C PRO A 29 -4.04 -10.64 29.95
N ASP A 30 -4.88 -11.61 30.31
CA ASP A 30 -4.43 -12.81 31.02
C ASP A 30 -3.53 -13.67 30.11
N GLU A 31 -2.79 -14.64 30.66
CA GLU A 31 -1.80 -15.45 29.92
C GLU A 31 -2.36 -16.13 28.65
N ILE A 32 -3.66 -16.44 28.63
CA ILE A 32 -4.36 -17.03 27.48
C ILE A 32 -4.64 -15.98 26.39
N ASP A 33 -4.94 -14.74 26.78
CA ASP A 33 -5.27 -13.65 25.88
C ASP A 33 -4.01 -12.98 25.30
N LEU A 34 -2.85 -13.16 25.94
CA LEU A 34 -1.58 -12.62 25.46
C LEU A 34 -1.21 -13.15 24.07
N ALA A 35 -1.28 -14.47 23.86
CA ALA A 35 -0.93 -15.05 22.55
C ALA A 35 -1.86 -14.57 21.42
N SER A 36 -3.16 -14.39 21.72
CA SER A 36 -4.16 -13.90 20.77
C SER A 36 -3.97 -12.41 20.45
N SER A 37 -3.68 -11.60 21.48
CA SER A 37 -3.45 -10.16 21.35
C SER A 37 -2.15 -9.86 20.59
N GLU A 38 -1.06 -10.56 20.87
CA GLU A 38 0.21 -10.44 20.13
C GLU A 38 0.04 -10.78 18.64
N TYR A 39 -0.69 -11.86 18.33
CA TYR A 39 -0.98 -12.23 16.94
C TYR A 39 -1.79 -11.16 16.22
N THR A 40 -2.83 -10.64 16.88
CA THR A 40 -3.66 -9.54 16.35
C THR A 40 -2.82 -8.29 16.11
N GLN A 41 -1.95 -7.92 17.05
CA GLN A 41 -1.07 -6.77 16.93
C GLN A 41 -0.08 -6.93 15.76
N SER A 42 0.52 -8.12 15.62
CA SER A 42 1.39 -8.48 14.49
C SER A 42 0.67 -8.34 13.14
N MET A 43 -0.59 -8.79 13.05
CA MET A 43 -1.42 -8.61 11.86
C MET A 43 -1.68 -7.13 11.56
N ILE A 44 -2.04 -6.33 12.57
CA ILE A 44 -2.29 -4.89 12.43
C ILE A 44 -1.05 -4.18 11.90
N PHE A 45 0.14 -4.48 12.43
CA PHE A 45 1.39 -3.90 11.92
C PHE A 45 1.63 -4.23 10.44
N ARG A 46 1.43 -5.49 10.03
CA ARG A 46 1.57 -5.89 8.62
C ARG A 46 0.58 -5.17 7.70
N LEU A 47 -0.65 -4.96 8.16
CA LEU A 47 -1.66 -4.21 7.40
C LEU A 47 -1.24 -2.74 7.24
N ARG A 48 -0.81 -2.10 8.34
CA ARG A 48 -0.32 -0.72 8.34
C ARG A 48 0.88 -0.52 7.42
N ASP A 49 1.82 -1.46 7.41
CA ASP A 49 2.96 -1.38 6.50
C ASP A 49 2.52 -1.43 5.04
N ARG A 50 1.56 -2.30 4.69
CA ARG A 50 0.98 -2.36 3.34
C ARG A 50 0.30 -1.04 2.96
N GLU A 51 -0.45 -0.43 3.88
CA GLU A 51 -1.11 0.87 3.66
C GLU A 51 -0.09 1.98 3.44
N LYS A 52 0.99 2.04 4.25
CA LYS A 52 2.10 2.99 4.06
C LYS A 52 2.76 2.82 2.69
N PHE A 53 3.03 1.59 2.27
CA PHE A 53 3.60 1.32 0.95
C PHE A 53 2.65 1.74 -0.18
N LEU A 54 1.34 1.53 -0.02
CA LEU A 54 0.36 1.96 -1.00
C LEU A 54 0.27 3.49 -1.09
N LEU A 55 0.26 4.18 0.06
CA LEU A 55 0.26 5.65 0.13
C LEU A 55 1.46 6.23 -0.62
N ALA A 56 2.67 5.71 -0.38
CA ALA A 56 3.87 6.12 -1.09
C ALA A 56 3.76 5.92 -2.62
N LYS A 57 3.09 4.85 -3.07
CA LYS A 57 2.84 4.62 -4.50
C LYS A 57 1.81 5.59 -5.08
N ILE A 58 0.78 5.96 -4.32
CA ILE A 58 -0.19 6.98 -4.72
C ILE A 58 0.49 8.34 -4.86
N ASP A 59 1.33 8.72 -3.90
CA ASP A 59 2.09 9.98 -3.95
C ASP A 59 2.99 10.05 -5.19
N LYS A 60 3.69 8.95 -5.50
CA LYS A 60 4.48 8.86 -6.73
C LYS A 60 3.61 8.99 -7.98
N ALA A 61 2.45 8.33 -8.02
CA ALA A 61 1.54 8.42 -9.16
C ALA A 61 1.01 9.85 -9.36
N LEU A 62 0.66 10.55 -8.27
CA LEU A 62 0.24 11.96 -8.31
C LEU A 62 1.38 12.86 -8.82
N ALA A 63 2.60 12.69 -8.31
CA ALA A 63 3.75 13.45 -8.78
C ALA A 63 4.03 13.23 -10.28
N ARG A 64 3.77 12.04 -10.80
CA ARG A 64 3.91 11.74 -12.24
C ARG A 64 2.81 12.38 -13.08
N ILE A 65 1.61 12.56 -12.54
CA ILE A 65 0.53 13.33 -13.18
C ILE A 65 0.96 14.79 -13.28
N GLU A 66 1.46 15.37 -12.18
CA GLU A 66 1.94 16.76 -12.16
C GLU A 66 3.09 17.00 -13.14
N ASN A 67 4.02 16.03 -13.25
CA ASN A 67 5.15 16.10 -14.18
C ASN A 67 4.81 15.68 -15.63
N GLY A 68 3.55 15.31 -15.93
CA GLY A 68 3.13 14.91 -17.27
C GLY A 68 3.68 13.55 -17.76
N THR A 69 4.27 12.74 -16.87
CA THR A 69 4.84 11.42 -17.20
C THR A 69 3.92 10.26 -16.80
N PHE A 70 2.70 10.56 -16.34
CA PHE A 70 1.73 9.53 -15.98
C PHE A 70 1.36 8.67 -17.19
N GLY A 71 1.28 7.35 -16.98
CA GLY A 71 0.98 6.40 -18.04
C GLY A 71 2.18 5.99 -18.90
N ILE A 72 3.41 6.38 -18.56
CA ILE A 72 4.64 5.93 -19.26
C ILE A 72 5.34 4.84 -18.44
N CYS A 73 5.84 3.78 -19.06
CA CYS A 73 6.57 2.73 -18.34
C CYS A 73 7.95 3.25 -17.90
N GLU A 74 8.30 3.14 -16.61
CA GLU A 74 9.62 3.57 -16.10
C GLU A 74 10.80 2.74 -16.63
N LYS A 75 10.54 1.56 -17.21
CA LYS A 75 11.59 0.64 -17.67
C LYS A 75 11.82 0.69 -19.18
N CYS A 76 10.76 0.73 -19.97
CA CYS A 76 10.85 0.71 -21.44
C CYS A 76 10.38 2.01 -22.09
N GLU A 77 9.95 3.00 -21.32
CA GLU A 77 9.48 4.31 -21.79
C GLU A 77 8.28 4.27 -22.76
N GLU A 78 7.65 3.10 -22.91
CA GLU A 78 6.43 2.92 -23.70
C GLU A 78 5.17 3.25 -22.88
N GLU A 79 4.07 3.54 -23.58
CA GLU A 79 2.77 3.79 -22.94
C GLU A 79 2.24 2.56 -22.19
N ILE A 80 1.67 2.81 -21.01
CA ILE A 80 0.96 1.84 -20.19
C ILE A 80 -0.49 1.82 -20.66
N SER A 81 -1.02 0.64 -20.97
CA SER A 81 -2.39 0.51 -21.45
C SER A 81 -3.41 1.10 -20.47
N ALA A 82 -4.41 1.82 -21.01
CA ALA A 82 -5.47 2.45 -20.23
C ALA A 82 -6.17 1.44 -19.30
N LYS A 83 -6.51 0.24 -19.79
CA LYS A 83 -7.12 -0.84 -19.00
C LYS A 83 -6.29 -1.21 -17.76
N ARG A 84 -4.96 -1.14 -17.85
CA ARG A 84 -4.06 -1.44 -16.72
C ARG A 84 -4.04 -0.28 -15.72
N LEU A 85 -4.05 0.96 -16.19
CA LEU A 85 -4.13 2.14 -15.32
C LEU A 85 -5.50 2.23 -14.63
N GLU A 86 -6.58 1.85 -15.30
CA GLU A 86 -7.92 1.74 -14.71
C GLU A 86 -7.94 0.67 -13.61
N ALA A 87 -7.38 -0.51 -13.88
CA ALA A 87 -7.32 -1.59 -12.90
C ALA A 87 -6.34 -1.31 -11.75
N ARG A 88 -5.24 -0.62 -12.02
CA ARG A 88 -4.18 -0.31 -11.06
C ARG A 88 -3.49 1.02 -11.37
N PRO A 89 -4.06 2.16 -10.95
CA PRO A 89 -3.59 3.50 -11.33
C PRO A 89 -2.24 3.89 -10.71
N VAL A 90 -1.79 3.14 -9.69
CA VAL A 90 -0.48 3.31 -9.04
C VAL A 90 0.65 2.52 -9.71
N THR A 91 0.38 1.86 -10.84
CA THR A 91 1.40 1.09 -11.55
C THR A 91 2.37 2.01 -12.29
N THR A 92 3.67 1.69 -12.21
CA THR A 92 4.72 2.44 -12.91
C THR A 92 5.31 1.70 -14.10
N LEU A 93 4.91 0.44 -14.30
CA LEU A 93 5.43 -0.46 -15.32
C LEU A 93 4.31 -1.00 -16.20
N CYS A 94 4.59 -1.21 -17.48
CA CYS A 94 3.70 -1.94 -18.39
C CYS A 94 3.64 -3.45 -18.02
N ILE A 95 2.73 -4.20 -18.67
CA ILE A 95 2.53 -5.64 -18.40
C ILE A 95 3.83 -6.42 -18.62
N ARG A 96 4.42 -6.31 -19.80
CA ARG A 96 5.67 -7.00 -20.18
C ARG A 96 6.80 -6.74 -19.17
N CYS A 97 7.05 -5.47 -18.86
CA CYS A 97 8.12 -5.11 -17.91
C CYS A 97 7.87 -5.64 -16.50
N LYS A 98 6.60 -5.74 -16.08
CA LYS A 98 6.24 -6.28 -14.77
C LYS A 98 6.36 -7.81 -14.73
N GLU A 99 5.97 -8.50 -15.79
CA GLU A 99 6.15 -9.95 -15.91
C GLU A 99 7.64 -10.35 -15.87
N GLU A 100 8.48 -9.63 -16.61
CA GLU A 100 9.94 -9.84 -16.55
C GLU A 100 10.52 -9.61 -15.14
N GLN A 101 10.00 -8.61 -14.41
CA GLN A 101 10.42 -8.35 -13.04
C GLN A 101 10.04 -9.52 -12.13
N GLU A 102 8.80 -10.01 -12.22
CA GLU A 102 8.32 -11.13 -11.43
C GLU A 102 9.05 -12.44 -11.74
N GLN A 103 9.42 -12.67 -13.00
CA GLN A 103 10.26 -13.81 -13.39
C GLN A 103 11.64 -13.73 -12.75
N LYS A 104 12.27 -12.55 -12.75
CA LYS A 104 13.56 -12.35 -12.07
C LYS A 104 13.43 -12.60 -10.58
N GLU A 105 12.44 -12.01 -9.92
CA GLU A 105 12.17 -12.22 -8.48
C GLU A 105 12.01 -13.70 -8.14
N LYS A 106 11.35 -14.50 -8.99
CA LYS A 106 11.21 -15.96 -8.83
C LYS A 106 12.49 -16.75 -9.06
N SER A 107 13.41 -16.26 -9.91
CA SER A 107 14.69 -16.94 -10.17
C SER A 107 15.75 -16.69 -9.09
N PHE A 108 15.58 -15.62 -8.30
CA PHE A 108 16.51 -15.21 -7.24
C PHE A 108 16.02 -15.56 -5.82
N GLY A 109 14.78 -16.02 -5.66
CA GLY A 109 14.20 -16.49 -4.39
C GLY A 109 14.16 -18.01 -4.33
#